data_AF-A0A2A4CS86-F1
#
_entry.id   AF-A0A2A4CS86-F1
#
_cell.length_a   1.000
_cell.length_b   1.000
_cell.length_c   1.000
_cell.angle_alpha   90.00
_cell.angle_beta   90.00
_cell.angle_gamma   90.00
#
_symmetry.space_group_name_H-M   'P 1'
#
loop_
_entity.id
_entity.type
_entity.pdbx_description
1 polymer ?
#
loop_
_entity_poly.entity_id
_entity_poly.type
_entity_poly.pdbx_seq_one_letter_code
_entity_poly.pdbx_strand_id
1 'polypeptide(L)' 'MSRLALLLYPFAAGAVAINLFMLGLMWQFIGLPAIPPMTALYWSIPLGVPATFLFARWVKGLIDEAEGRKR' A
#
# COMPACT_ATOMS: atom_id res chain seq x y z
N MET A 1 15.25 -7.96 -1.37
CA MET A 1 14.19 -6.94 -1.27
C MET A 1 13.41 -6.82 -2.57
N SER A 2 14.07 -6.58 -3.70
CA SER A 2 13.42 -6.21 -4.96
C SER A 2 12.43 -7.25 -5.51
N ARG A 3 12.74 -8.56 -5.44
CA ARG A 3 11.82 -9.62 -5.91
C ARG A 3 10.55 -9.72 -5.06
N LEU A 4 10.69 -9.68 -3.73
CA LEU A 4 9.55 -9.69 -2.80
C LEU A 4 8.69 -8.44 -2.99
N ALA A 5 9.32 -7.26 -3.10
CA ALA A 5 8.61 -6.01 -3.35
C ALA A 5 7.82 -6.03 -4.67
N LEU A 6 8.41 -6.51 -5.77
CA LEU A 6 7.70 -6.62 -7.05
C LEU A 6 6.47 -7.54 -6.96
N LEU A 7 6.58 -8.65 -6.23
CA LEU A 7 5.45 -9.56 -6.01
C LEU A 7 4.34 -8.91 -5.17
N LEU A 8 4.71 -8.15 -4.14
CA LEU A 8 3.77 -7.51 -3.22
C LEU A 8 3.16 -6.21 -3.78
N TYR A 9 3.79 -5.59 -4.79
CA TYR A 9 3.37 -4.32 -5.36
C TYR A 9 1.89 -4.26 -5.79
N PRO A 10 1.35 -5.19 -6.60
CA PRO A 10 -0.06 -5.11 -7.00
C PRO A 10 -1.02 -5.16 -5.81
N PHE A 11 -0.68 -5.93 -4.78
CA PHE A 11 -1.49 -6.02 -3.55
C PHE A 11 -1.42 -4.74 -2.72
N ALA A 12 -0.21 -4.21 -2.52
CA ALA A 12 -0.02 -2.96 -1.78
C ALA A 12 -0.64 -1.77 -2.53
N ALA A 13 -0.46 -1.67 -3.84
CA ALA A 13 -1.09 -0.64 -4.66
C ALA A 13 -2.62 -0.76 -4.65
N GLY A 14 -3.18 -1.98 -4.71
CA GLY A 14 -4.62 -2.19 -4.57
C GLY A 14 -5.15 -1.77 -3.19
N ALA A 15 -4.44 -2.13 -2.12
CA ALA A 15 -4.79 -1.70 -0.77
C ALA A 15 -4.76 -0.18 -0.63
N VAL A 16 -3.75 0.49 -1.20
CA VAL A 16 -3.67 1.96 -1.23
C VAL A 16 -4.85 2.56 -1.99
N ALA A 17 -5.23 2.00 -3.15
CA ALA A 17 -6.37 2.49 -3.93
C ALA A 17 -7.67 2.45 -3.12
N ILE A 18 -7.94 1.33 -2.45
CA ILE A 18 -9.14 1.15 -1.63
C ILE A 18 -9.14 2.15 -0.45
N ASN A 19 -8.01 2.29 0.25
CA ASN A 19 -7.90 3.19 1.39
C ASN A 19 -8.03 4.66 0.96
N LEU A 20 -7.45 5.06 -0.17
CA LEU A 20 -7.61 6.41 -0.72
C LEU A 20 -9.07 6.70 -1.08
N PHE A 21 -9.74 5.74 -1.73
CA PHE A 21 -11.15 5.90 -2.06
C PHE A 21 -12.01 6.03 -0.80
N MET A 22 -11.81 5.16 0.19
CA MET A 22 -12.54 5.21 1.47
C MET A 22 -12.26 6.50 2.24
N LEU A 23 -11.00 6.96 2.29
CA LEU A 23 -10.64 8.26 2.84
C LEU A 23 -11.39 9.40 2.13
N GLY A 24 -11.51 9.27 0.80
CA GLY A 24 -12.30 10.14 -0.05
C GLY A 24 -13.81 10.06 0.16
N LEU A 25 -14.34 9.07 0.85
CA LEU A 25 -15.73 9.07 1.32
C LEU A 25 -15.83 9.74 2.69
N MET A 26 -14.85 9.50 3.57
CA MET A 26 -14.83 10.05 4.93
C MET A 26 -14.68 11.58 4.95
N TRP A 27 -13.81 12.15 4.12
CA TRP A 27 -13.60 13.61 4.11
C TRP A 27 -14.82 14.43 3.64
N GLN A 28 -15.86 13.77 3.10
CA GLN A 28 -17.14 14.41 2.78
C GLN A 28 -17.83 14.93 4.03
N PHE A 29 -17.55 14.32 5.20
CA PHE A 29 -18.02 14.78 6.50
C PHE A 29 -17.60 16.23 6.81
N ILE A 30 -16.42 16.67 6.32
CA ILE A 30 -15.92 18.04 6.50
C ILE A 30 -16.18 18.94 5.28
N GLY A 31 -17.06 18.52 4.37
CA GLY A 31 -17.49 19.30 3.21
C GLY A 31 -16.58 19.22 1.98
N LEU A 32 -15.59 18.31 1.96
CA LEU A 32 -14.75 18.08 0.77
C LEU A 32 -15.45 17.17 -0.26
N PRO A 33 -15.17 17.33 -1.57
CA PRO A 33 -15.78 16.50 -2.62
C PRO A 33 -15.25 15.07 -2.57
N ALA A 34 -16.01 14.04 -2.96
CA ALA A 34 -15.51 12.66 -2.95
C ALA A 34 -14.28 12.44 -3.87
N ILE A 35 -13.37 11.52 -3.52
CA ILE A 35 -12.30 11.07 -4.44
C ILE A 35 -12.91 10.10 -5.46
N PRO A 36 -12.82 10.36 -6.77
CA PRO A 36 -13.29 9.41 -7.78
C PRO A 36 -12.48 8.10 -7.74
N PRO A 37 -13.09 6.93 -8.02
CA PRO A 37 -12.37 5.64 -8.03
C PRO A 37 -11.15 5.63 -8.95
N MET A 38 -11.26 6.27 -10.13
CA MET A 38 -10.14 6.38 -11.07
C MET A 38 -9.01 7.25 -10.54
N THR A 39 -9.34 8.34 -9.85
CA THR A 39 -8.34 9.21 -9.20
C THR A 39 -7.60 8.45 -8.09
N ALA A 40 -8.32 7.69 -7.26
CA ALA A 40 -7.71 6.85 -6.23
C ALA A 40 -6.77 5.80 -6.84
N LEU A 41 -7.15 5.18 -7.97
CA LEU A 41 -6.32 4.23 -8.70
C LEU A 41 -5.06 4.87 -9.30
N TYR A 42 -5.16 6.07 -9.87
CA TYR A 42 -3.97 6.77 -10.39
C TYR A 42 -3.00 7.13 -9.28
N TRP A 43 -3.50 7.62 -8.14
CA TRP A 43 -2.66 7.96 -6.99
C TRP A 43 -2.08 6.73 -6.30
N SER A 44 -2.73 5.57 -6.38
CA SER A 44 -2.23 4.35 -5.79
C SER A 44 -1.01 3.78 -6.51
N ILE A 45 -0.73 4.16 -7.76
CA ILE A 45 0.47 3.76 -8.49
C ILE A 45 1.74 4.34 -7.82
N PRO A 46 1.91 5.68 -7.73
CA PRO A 46 3.09 6.24 -7.08
C PRO A 46 3.10 5.98 -5.57
N LEU A 47 1.95 6.03 -4.89
CA LEU A 47 1.86 5.78 -3.45
C LEU A 47 2.03 4.30 -3.09
N GLY A 48 1.75 3.40 -4.03
CA GLY A 48 1.98 1.98 -3.89
C GLY A 48 3.46 1.64 -3.74
N VAL A 49 4.38 2.42 -4.33
CA VAL A 49 5.83 2.19 -4.23
C VAL A 49 6.34 2.27 -2.78
N PRO A 50 6.18 3.39 -2.04
CA PRO A 50 6.61 3.46 -0.64
C PRO A 50 5.83 2.49 0.26
N ALA A 51 4.53 2.28 0.01
CA ALA A 51 3.75 1.30 0.75
C ALA A 51 4.31 -0.13 0.58
N THR A 52 4.64 -0.51 -0.65
CA THR A 52 5.25 -1.81 -0.99
C THR A 52 6.60 -1.97 -0.33
N PHE A 53 7.43 -0.92 -0.33
CA PHE A 53 8.75 -0.98 0.30
C PHE A 53 8.64 -1.27 1.80
N LEU A 54 7.77 -0.54 2.51
CA LEU A 54 7.55 -0.73 3.94
C LEU A 54 6.98 -2.13 4.23
N PHE A 55 5.99 -2.55 3.44
CA PHE A 55 5.36 -3.86 3.58
C PHE A 55 6.33 -5.01 3.31
N ALA A 56 7.08 -4.95 2.20
CA ALA A 56 8.11 -5.94 1.88
C ALA A 56 9.22 -5.99 2.93
N ARG A 57 9.57 -4.85 3.54
CA ARG A 57 10.54 -4.81 4.64
C ARG A 57 10.05 -5.50 5.90
N TRP A 58 8.79 -5.29 6.23
CA TRP A 58 8.14 -5.97 7.36
C TRP A 58 8.02 -7.48 7.10
N VAL A 59 7.49 -7.90 5.95
CA VAL A 59 7.37 -9.32 5.58
C VAL A 59 8.74 -10.01 5.57
N LYS A 60 9.79 -9.36 5.03
CA LYS A 60 11.13 -9.94 5.09
C LYS A 60 11.60 -10.15 6.53
N GLY A 61 11.32 -9.21 7.44
CA GLY A 61 11.64 -9.37 8.86
C GLY A 61 11.01 -10.62 9.47
N LEU A 62 9.73 -10.87 9.15
CA LEU A 62 9.02 -12.07 9.61
C LEU A 62 9.61 -13.36 9.02
N ILE A 63 10.00 -13.33 7.74
CA ILE A 63 10.66 -14.48 7.10
C ILE A 63 12.01 -14.77 7.77
N ASP A 64 12.83 -13.74 7.97
CA ASP A 64 14.14 -13.88 8.62
C ASP A 64 14.01 -14.43 10.06
N GLU A 65 12.98 -14.00 10.80
CA GLU A 65 12.64 -14.50 12.14
C GLU A 65 12.22 -15.97 12.13
N ALA A 66 11.33 -16.35 11.21
CA ALA A 66 10.85 -17.73 11.06
C ALA A 66 11.98 -18.71 10.66
N GLU A 67 12.94 -18.25 9.86
CA GLU A 67 14.09 -19.05 9.44
C GLU A 67 15.22 -19.08 10.48
N GLY A 68 15.06 -18.40 11.62
CA GLY A 68 16.09 -18.33 12.67
C GLY A 68 17.35 -17.59 12.26
N ARG A 69 17.29 -16.76 11.20
CA ARG A 69 18.42 -15.91 10.81
C ARG A 69 18.52 -14.75 11.79
N LYS A 70 19.39 -14.88 12.80
CA LYS A 70 19.81 -13.73 13.61
C LYS A 70 20.42 -12.68 12.67
N ARG A 71 19.86 -11.46 12.70
CA ARG A 71 20.47 -10.29 12.05
C ARG A 71 21.83 -9.98 12.66
#